data_AF-A0A940L5S9-F1
#
_entry.id   AF-A0A940L5S9-F1
#
_cell.length_a   1.000
_cell.length_b   1.000
_cell.length_c   1.000
_cell.angle_alpha   90.00
_cell.angle_beta   90.00
_cell.angle_gamma   90.00
#
_symmetry.space_group_name_H-M   'P 1'
#
loop_
_entity.id
_entity.type
_entity.pdbx_description
1 polymer ?
#
loop_
_entity_poly.entity_id
_entity_poly.type
_entity_poly.pdbx_seq_one_letter_code
_entity_poly.pdbx_strand_id
1 'polypeptide(L)'
;MKKFSVISTTAFTLLLLVAFQNCGRSMFFTPSQGVLSEGSFSSDTTLVDTEMNTPISFELNHLTTVSGVSLTVDPASVANLHGTIKIDDAANFKVTYTPSFGFRGNDNATLIAKDLYGNSMNLFVIAHVGNPLSGIEPALAVRGMGCIQCHANVSSNIITDFGYGNDYYFGVKPAVANWKSGSVYGDHGNSFNTMSIPADKSVLVPTAALPSAVATATGLSTVAAYVNKQFSISANSGTTRTSVVEKKSVYIGAPTDANLVAAFRLGATERIKYYKNNSTSAELSGLQDQKTFFKASGTLACDGDVVIRGPLLLDNIAVSTSDGCRLYVIGSVFMYGPVTYLGATENSNLQITSTRSISMGLGLAKKDNAFCEPTSRFALDNKNYGDSSLVNRFASFWTVPMNYVRQSADPKAYGQAIVDEAKVVEAGAGTLYDAACRSEGRMVSFERLLLNAPIVHSRYEGNFSGTIISEFAIMSLGQFIFSFDPVFSKTSVLPFLDSKTFLHIE
;
A
#
# COMPACT_ATOMS: atom_id res chain seq x y z
N MET A 1 -81.60 -40.75 -13.56
CA MET A 1 -82.25 -39.42 -13.38
C MET A 1 -81.45 -38.38 -14.17
N LYS A 2 -82.11 -37.71 -15.15
CA LYS A 2 -81.96 -36.30 -15.64
C LYS A 2 -80.59 -35.59 -15.43
N LYS A 3 -79.88 -34.96 -16.39
CA LYS A 3 -80.22 -34.05 -17.53
C LYS A 3 -78.96 -33.86 -18.44
N PHE A 4 -79.04 -33.85 -19.79
CA PHE A 4 -78.94 -32.71 -20.76
C PHE A 4 -77.70 -31.78 -20.59
N SER A 5 -76.90 -31.32 -21.59
CA SER A 5 -77.18 -30.90 -22.99
C SER A 5 -75.87 -30.56 -23.78
N VAL A 6 -75.76 -31.08 -25.03
CA VAL A 6 -75.44 -30.47 -26.37
C VAL A 6 -74.16 -29.61 -26.67
N ILE A 7 -73.70 -29.77 -27.95
CA ILE A 7 -72.93 -28.89 -28.89
C ILE A 7 -71.44 -29.30 -29.07
N SER A 8 -70.78 -29.28 -30.24
CA SER A 8 -71.05 -29.45 -31.69
C SER A 8 -69.72 -29.13 -32.41
N THR A 9 -69.37 -29.98 -33.39
CA THR A 9 -68.39 -29.87 -34.52
C THR A 9 -67.66 -28.55 -34.82
N THR A 10 -66.37 -28.65 -35.21
CA THR A 10 -65.91 -28.33 -36.60
C THR A 10 -64.52 -28.88 -36.91
N ALA A 11 -64.38 -29.48 -38.10
CA ALA A 11 -63.14 -29.97 -38.69
C ALA A 11 -62.67 -28.99 -39.77
N PHE A 12 -61.36 -28.83 -39.95
CA PHE A 12 -60.77 -28.17 -41.11
C PHE A 12 -59.66 -29.04 -41.70
N THR A 13 -59.84 -29.34 -42.99
CA THR A 13 -58.93 -30.06 -43.87
C THR A 13 -57.97 -29.06 -44.52
N LEU A 14 -56.68 -29.39 -44.66
CA LEU A 14 -55.81 -28.72 -45.62
C LEU A 14 -54.97 -29.74 -46.39
N LEU A 15 -55.25 -29.81 -47.69
CA LEU A 15 -54.45 -30.48 -48.72
C LEU A 15 -53.13 -29.72 -48.91
N LEU A 16 -52.02 -30.43 -49.14
CA LEU A 16 -50.97 -29.92 -50.02
C LEU A 16 -50.32 -31.03 -50.83
N LEU A 17 -50.22 -30.76 -52.13
CA LEU A 17 -49.78 -31.63 -53.22
C LEU A 17 -48.29 -32.00 -53.16
N VAL A 18 -48.01 -33.14 -53.78
CA VAL A 18 -46.71 -33.78 -54.02
C VAL A 18 -46.18 -33.44 -55.42
N ALA A 19 -44.87 -33.22 -55.57
CA ALA A 19 -44.05 -33.63 -56.74
C ALA A 19 -42.56 -33.33 -56.42
N PHE A 20 -41.74 -34.35 -56.12
CA PHE A 20 -40.91 -35.18 -57.01
C PHE A 20 -39.46 -34.67 -57.24
N GLN A 21 -38.54 -35.58 -56.89
CA GLN A 21 -37.29 -35.97 -57.57
C GLN A 21 -35.91 -35.50 -57.08
N ASN A 22 -35.12 -36.56 -56.86
CA ASN A 22 -33.68 -36.76 -57.05
C ASN A 22 -32.75 -36.62 -55.85
N CYS A 23 -32.39 -37.80 -55.34
CA CYS A 23 -31.27 -38.08 -54.46
C CYS A 23 -29.94 -37.62 -55.06
N GLY A 24 -29.28 -36.69 -54.37
CA GLY A 24 -27.86 -36.40 -54.50
C GLY A 24 -27.21 -36.53 -53.11
N ARG A 25 -26.02 -37.15 -53.07
CA ARG A 25 -25.25 -37.55 -51.87
C ARG A 25 -25.38 -36.61 -50.67
N SER A 26 -25.72 -37.19 -49.52
CA SER A 26 -25.50 -36.62 -48.20
C SER A 26 -24.00 -36.36 -47.99
N MET A 27 -23.58 -35.11 -48.18
CA MET A 27 -22.36 -34.61 -47.56
C MET A 27 -22.60 -34.53 -46.06
N PHE A 28 -21.81 -35.28 -45.31
CA PHE A 28 -21.66 -35.12 -43.87
C PHE A 28 -21.24 -33.67 -43.60
N PHE A 29 -22.09 -32.89 -42.94
CA PHE A 29 -21.67 -31.66 -42.29
C PHE A 29 -20.78 -32.04 -41.11
N THR A 30 -19.47 -31.84 -41.23
CA THR A 30 -18.59 -31.69 -40.07
C THR A 30 -19.02 -30.46 -39.27
N PRO A 31 -18.93 -30.48 -37.93
CA PRO A 31 -19.18 -29.29 -37.15
C PRO A 31 -18.21 -28.20 -37.61
N SER A 32 -18.71 -26.97 -37.77
CA SER A 32 -17.89 -25.80 -38.05
C SER A 32 -16.81 -25.68 -36.97
N GLN A 33 -15.59 -26.07 -37.29
CA GLN A 33 -14.43 -25.67 -36.50
C GLN A 33 -14.31 -24.15 -36.67
N GLY A 34 -14.28 -23.43 -35.55
CA GLY A 34 -14.13 -21.98 -35.55
C GLY A 34 -12.90 -21.61 -36.37
N VAL A 35 -13.08 -20.79 -37.39
CA VAL A 35 -11.99 -20.09 -38.08
C VAL A 35 -11.78 -18.79 -37.30
N LEU A 36 -10.53 -18.37 -37.08
CA LEU A 36 -10.29 -17.00 -36.62
C LEU A 36 -10.71 -16.06 -37.76
N SER A 37 -11.89 -15.46 -37.67
CA SER A 37 -12.38 -14.56 -38.71
C SER A 37 -11.69 -13.21 -38.61
N GLU A 38 -11.31 -12.63 -39.75
CA GLU A 38 -10.76 -11.25 -39.86
C GLU A 38 -11.78 -10.14 -39.54
N GLY A 39 -12.87 -10.46 -38.83
CA GLY A 39 -13.90 -9.52 -38.44
C GLY A 39 -13.63 -8.91 -37.07
N SER A 40 -12.92 -7.78 -37.03
CA SER A 40 -13.00 -6.78 -35.93
C SER A 40 -12.93 -7.36 -34.50
N PHE A 41 -11.86 -8.09 -34.17
CA PHE A 41 -11.54 -8.33 -32.76
C PHE A 41 -10.75 -7.13 -32.23
N SER A 42 -11.31 -6.45 -31.22
CA SER A 42 -10.63 -5.43 -30.42
C SER A 42 -9.30 -5.99 -29.91
N SER A 43 -8.25 -5.18 -29.94
CA SER A 43 -6.94 -5.45 -29.37
C SER A 43 -6.98 -5.47 -27.84
N ASP A 44 -7.72 -6.41 -27.25
CA ASP A 44 -7.92 -6.46 -25.81
C ASP A 44 -6.66 -6.96 -25.10
N THR A 45 -6.31 -6.25 -24.04
CA THR A 45 -5.09 -6.45 -23.27
C THR A 45 -5.40 -7.28 -22.03
N THR A 46 -4.66 -8.36 -21.81
CA THR A 46 -4.68 -9.12 -20.56
C THR A 46 -3.76 -8.45 -19.55
N LEU A 47 -4.33 -8.00 -18.43
CA LEU A 47 -3.58 -7.43 -17.30
C LEU A 47 -3.36 -8.50 -16.25
N VAL A 48 -2.13 -8.65 -15.77
CA VAL A 48 -1.80 -9.58 -14.69
C VAL A 48 -0.92 -8.89 -13.65
N ASP A 49 -1.19 -9.14 -12.38
CA ASP A 49 -0.42 -8.61 -11.26
C ASP A 49 0.34 -9.76 -10.60
N THR A 50 1.65 -9.62 -10.43
CA THR A 50 2.45 -10.59 -9.68
C THR A 50 3.43 -9.92 -8.73
N GLU A 51 3.84 -10.63 -7.69
CA GLU A 51 4.92 -10.20 -6.81
C GLU A 51 6.27 -10.36 -7.51
N MET A 52 7.27 -9.60 -7.07
CA MET A 52 8.64 -9.77 -7.56
C MET A 52 9.14 -11.19 -7.28
N ASN A 53 9.94 -11.72 -8.19
CA ASN A 53 10.49 -13.09 -8.14
C ASN A 53 9.41 -14.18 -8.07
N THR A 54 8.13 -13.83 -8.27
CA THR A 54 7.02 -14.76 -8.15
C THR A 54 6.41 -14.96 -9.54
N PRO A 55 6.43 -16.19 -10.07
CA PRO A 55 5.71 -16.51 -11.30
C PRO A 55 4.20 -16.38 -11.12
N ILE A 56 3.50 -15.93 -12.16
CA ILE A 56 2.04 -15.94 -12.24
C ILE A 56 1.58 -16.74 -13.44
N SER A 57 0.65 -17.67 -13.22
CA SER A 57 -0.05 -18.41 -14.28
C SER A 57 -1.46 -17.84 -14.47
N PHE A 58 -1.85 -17.63 -15.72
CA PHE A 58 -3.14 -17.04 -16.10
C PHE A 58 -3.61 -17.58 -17.43
N GLU A 59 -4.88 -17.31 -17.75
CA GLU A 59 -5.48 -17.60 -19.06
C GLU A 59 -5.69 -16.28 -19.80
N LEU A 60 -5.38 -16.25 -21.10
CA LEU A 60 -5.62 -15.06 -21.90
C LEU A 60 -7.12 -14.85 -22.09
N ASN A 61 -7.61 -13.65 -21.78
CA ASN A 61 -9.00 -13.32 -22.00
C ASN A 61 -9.31 -13.43 -23.51
N HIS A 62 -10.43 -14.08 -23.85
CA HIS A 62 -11.12 -14.05 -25.15
C HIS A 62 -10.94 -15.16 -26.18
N LEU A 63 -10.75 -16.43 -25.79
CA LEU A 63 -10.93 -17.50 -26.77
C LEU A 63 -11.85 -18.61 -26.24
N THR A 64 -13.05 -18.70 -26.83
CA THR A 64 -13.78 -19.98 -26.87
C THR A 64 -12.87 -20.96 -27.60
N THR A 65 -12.72 -22.19 -27.08
CA THR A 65 -11.80 -23.21 -27.59
C THR A 65 -11.87 -23.34 -29.12
N VAL A 66 -10.93 -22.70 -29.82
CA VAL A 66 -10.73 -22.87 -31.25
C VAL A 66 -9.78 -24.06 -31.42
N SER A 67 -10.25 -25.15 -32.02
CA SER A 67 -9.43 -26.35 -32.16
C SER A 67 -8.27 -26.11 -33.13
N GLY A 68 -7.06 -26.49 -32.72
CA GLY A 68 -5.87 -26.44 -33.56
C GLY A 68 -5.18 -25.07 -33.64
N VAL A 69 -5.38 -24.20 -32.64
CA VAL A 69 -4.60 -22.96 -32.52
C VAL A 69 -3.19 -23.25 -32.01
N SER A 70 -2.22 -22.58 -32.61
CA SER A 70 -0.85 -22.45 -32.09
C SER A 70 -0.69 -21.10 -31.42
N LEU A 71 0.05 -21.05 -30.31
CA LEU A 71 0.38 -19.83 -29.59
C LEU A 71 1.90 -19.69 -29.54
N THR A 72 2.40 -18.48 -29.81
CA THR A 72 3.83 -18.14 -29.76
C THR A 72 4.02 -16.77 -29.14
N VAL A 73 5.19 -16.50 -28.56
CA VAL A 73 5.56 -15.16 -28.08
C VAL A 73 6.25 -14.42 -29.22
N ASP A 74 5.86 -13.17 -29.47
CA ASP A 74 6.52 -12.33 -30.47
C ASP A 74 8.01 -12.14 -30.10
N PRO A 75 8.96 -12.54 -30.99
CA PRO A 75 10.38 -12.35 -30.74
C PRO A 75 10.78 -10.91 -30.41
N ALA A 76 10.09 -9.90 -30.97
CA ALA A 76 10.35 -8.50 -30.67
C ALA A 76 9.99 -8.12 -29.22
N SER A 77 8.99 -8.79 -28.64
CA SER A 77 8.63 -8.62 -27.24
C SER A 77 9.69 -9.23 -26.32
N VAL A 78 10.18 -10.44 -26.64
CA VAL A 78 11.17 -11.17 -25.81
C VAL A 78 12.44 -10.36 -25.58
N ALA A 79 12.88 -9.58 -26.56
CA ALA A 79 14.10 -8.77 -26.46
C ALA A 79 14.04 -7.67 -25.38
N ASN A 80 12.84 -7.25 -24.97
CA ASN A 80 12.63 -6.13 -24.05
C ASN A 80 11.98 -6.54 -22.72
N LEU A 81 11.70 -7.84 -22.54
CA LEU A 81 11.12 -8.33 -21.29
C LEU A 81 12.18 -8.40 -20.20
N HIS A 82 11.81 -7.96 -19.00
CA HIS A 82 12.56 -8.16 -17.78
C HIS A 82 12.07 -9.40 -17.03
N GLY A 83 11.52 -10.36 -17.76
CA GLY A 83 11.02 -11.64 -17.30
C GLY A 83 10.94 -12.63 -18.45
N THR A 84 10.33 -13.78 -18.20
CA THR A 84 10.13 -14.82 -19.21
C THR A 84 8.67 -15.21 -19.29
N ILE A 85 8.17 -15.38 -20.50
CA ILE A 85 6.85 -15.96 -20.76
C ILE A 85 7.01 -17.40 -21.20
N LYS A 86 6.26 -18.28 -20.55
CA LYS A 86 6.14 -19.69 -20.90
C LYS A 86 4.68 -19.98 -21.26
N ILE A 87 4.47 -20.60 -22.41
CA ILE A 87 3.16 -21.11 -22.79
C ILE A 87 3.01 -22.49 -22.15
N ASP A 88 2.07 -22.63 -21.23
CA ASP A 88 1.84 -23.89 -20.51
C ASP A 88 0.85 -24.79 -21.24
N ASP A 89 -0.18 -24.19 -21.85
CA ASP A 89 -1.16 -24.89 -22.66
C ASP A 89 -1.68 -23.97 -23.77
N ALA A 90 -1.23 -24.20 -25.00
CA ALA A 90 -1.63 -23.40 -26.16
C ALA A 90 -3.10 -23.60 -26.54
N ALA A 91 -3.70 -24.77 -26.27
CA ALA A 91 -5.08 -25.05 -26.64
C ALA A 91 -6.08 -24.33 -25.73
N ASN A 92 -5.68 -24.08 -24.47
CA ASN A 92 -6.47 -23.38 -23.46
C ASN A 92 -5.94 -21.98 -23.14
N PHE A 93 -4.99 -21.46 -23.94
CA PHE A 93 -4.37 -20.14 -23.76
C PHE A 93 -3.81 -19.90 -22.35
N LYS A 94 -3.28 -20.96 -21.73
CA LYS A 94 -2.66 -20.89 -20.41
C LYS A 94 -1.19 -20.50 -20.55
N VAL A 95 -0.82 -19.43 -19.84
CA VAL A 95 0.50 -18.81 -19.92
C VAL A 95 1.02 -18.55 -18.50
N THR A 96 2.32 -18.72 -18.31
CA THR A 96 3.03 -18.30 -17.10
C THR A 96 4.01 -17.18 -17.43
N TYR A 97 3.91 -16.07 -16.72
CA TYR A 97 4.92 -15.03 -16.69
C TYR A 97 5.79 -15.20 -15.44
N THR A 98 7.11 -15.12 -15.59
CA THR A 98 8.09 -15.17 -14.49
C THR A 98 8.96 -13.93 -14.54
N PRO A 99 8.88 -13.00 -13.57
CA PRO A 99 9.79 -11.88 -13.48
C PRO A 99 11.25 -12.36 -13.37
N SER A 100 12.19 -11.64 -14.00
CA SER A 100 13.61 -11.82 -13.68
C SER A 100 13.85 -11.47 -12.22
N PHE A 101 14.88 -12.07 -11.62
CA PHE A 101 15.19 -11.79 -10.24
C PHE A 101 15.43 -10.30 -10.00
N GLY A 102 14.68 -9.69 -9.09
CA GLY A 102 14.78 -8.27 -8.77
C GLY A 102 13.99 -7.32 -9.69
N PHE A 103 13.31 -7.83 -10.73
CA PHE A 103 12.52 -6.97 -11.62
C PHE A 103 11.22 -6.50 -10.97
N ARG A 104 10.93 -5.20 -11.12
CA ARG A 104 9.63 -4.59 -10.84
C ARG A 104 9.30 -3.53 -11.88
N GLY A 105 8.01 -3.32 -12.10
CA GLY A 105 7.50 -2.45 -13.15
C GLY A 105 6.57 -3.22 -14.09
N ASN A 106 6.36 -2.66 -15.27
CA ASN A 106 5.48 -3.25 -16.27
C ASN A 106 6.32 -3.97 -17.30
N ASP A 107 6.06 -5.25 -17.50
CA ASP A 107 6.52 -5.99 -18.66
C ASP A 107 5.37 -6.11 -19.65
N ASN A 108 5.63 -5.67 -20.89
CA ASN A 108 4.65 -5.74 -21.96
C ASN A 108 5.09 -6.82 -22.94
N ALA A 109 4.20 -7.77 -23.22
CA ALA A 109 4.43 -8.80 -24.21
C ALA A 109 3.29 -8.90 -25.20
N THR A 110 3.65 -9.23 -26.44
CA THR A 110 2.71 -9.63 -27.48
C THR A 110 2.85 -11.12 -27.73
N LEU A 111 1.74 -11.85 -27.66
CA LEU A 111 1.64 -13.22 -28.11
C LEU A 111 0.88 -13.28 -29.43
N ILE A 112 1.27 -14.21 -30.30
CA ILE A 112 0.69 -14.42 -31.61
C ILE A 112 -0.04 -15.75 -31.58
N ALA A 113 -1.36 -15.72 -31.76
CA ALA A 113 -2.20 -16.90 -31.91
C ALA A 113 -2.48 -17.12 -33.40
N LYS A 114 -2.31 -18.36 -33.89
CA LYS A 114 -2.50 -18.73 -35.30
C LYS A 114 -3.35 -19.98 -35.43
N ASP A 115 -4.42 -19.93 -36.23
CA ASP A 115 -5.30 -21.07 -36.48
C ASP A 115 -4.76 -22.06 -37.52
N LEU A 116 -5.48 -23.16 -37.72
CA LEU A 116 -5.17 -24.21 -38.71
C LEU A 116 -5.18 -23.71 -40.16
N TYR A 117 -5.82 -22.55 -40.42
CA TYR A 117 -5.95 -21.95 -41.74
C TYR A 117 -4.89 -20.87 -42.00
N GLY A 118 -4.08 -20.55 -40.98
CA GLY A 118 -2.99 -19.61 -41.05
C GLY A 118 -3.35 -18.18 -40.66
N ASN A 119 -4.60 -17.92 -40.26
CA ASN A 119 -5.02 -16.61 -39.76
C ASN A 119 -4.37 -16.35 -38.40
N SER A 120 -3.88 -15.13 -38.19
CA SER A 120 -3.13 -14.78 -36.97
C SER A 120 -3.74 -13.57 -36.28
N MET A 121 -3.64 -13.54 -34.94
CA MET A 121 -4.02 -12.40 -34.12
C MET A 121 -2.98 -12.12 -33.04
N ASN A 122 -2.88 -10.85 -32.65
CA ASN A 122 -2.01 -10.41 -31.56
C ASN A 122 -2.80 -10.31 -30.26
N LEU A 123 -2.24 -10.88 -29.19
CA LEU A 123 -2.75 -10.85 -27.83
C LEU A 123 -1.75 -10.07 -26.97
N PHE A 124 -2.21 -9.01 -26.30
CA PHE A 124 -1.35 -8.17 -25.49
C PHE A 124 -1.42 -8.60 -24.03
N VAL A 125 -0.27 -8.71 -23.38
CA VAL A 125 -0.13 -8.99 -21.95
C VAL A 125 0.64 -7.84 -21.32
N ILE A 126 0.10 -7.27 -20.25
CA ILE A 126 0.83 -6.36 -19.37
C ILE A 126 0.94 -7.04 -18.01
N ALA A 127 2.17 -7.35 -17.62
CA ALA A 127 2.49 -7.87 -16.31
C ALA A 127 2.95 -6.73 -15.40
N HIS A 128 2.12 -6.39 -14.42
CA HIS A 128 2.45 -5.48 -13.34
C HIS A 128 3.18 -6.24 -12.24
N VAL A 129 4.45 -5.94 -12.04
CA VAL A 129 5.28 -6.64 -11.05
C VAL A 129 5.45 -5.79 -9.79
N GLY A 130 4.71 -6.16 -8.75
CA GLY A 130 4.99 -5.80 -7.37
C GLY A 130 4.70 -4.35 -6.99
N ASN A 131 3.58 -3.77 -7.44
CA ASN A 131 3.11 -2.48 -6.93
C ASN A 131 1.74 -2.58 -6.24
N PRO A 132 1.69 -2.76 -4.90
CA PRO A 132 0.43 -2.88 -4.17
C PRO A 132 -0.35 -1.56 -4.05
N LEU A 133 0.19 -0.44 -4.55
CA LEU A 133 -0.46 0.87 -4.51
C LEU A 133 -1.19 1.20 -5.81
N SER A 134 -0.83 0.53 -6.92
CA SER A 134 -1.43 0.76 -8.22
C SER A 134 -2.94 0.50 -8.20
N GLY A 135 -3.72 1.42 -8.77
CA GLY A 135 -5.19 1.34 -8.81
C GLY A 135 -5.90 1.66 -7.49
N ILE A 136 -5.17 1.75 -6.36
CA ILE A 136 -5.73 2.16 -5.06
C ILE A 136 -5.30 3.58 -4.73
N GLU A 137 -4.09 3.99 -5.07
CA GLU A 137 -3.58 5.35 -4.84
C GLU A 137 -3.81 5.86 -3.40
N PRO A 138 -3.37 5.13 -2.35
CA PRO A 138 -3.62 5.51 -0.97
C PRO A 138 -2.55 6.46 -0.43
N ALA A 139 -2.96 7.55 0.21
CA ALA A 139 -2.04 8.38 0.98
C ALA A 139 -1.71 7.72 2.33
N LEU A 140 -2.65 6.92 2.85
CA LEU A 140 -2.56 6.29 4.15
C LEU A 140 -3.01 4.83 4.06
N ALA A 141 -2.12 3.91 4.44
CA ALA A 141 -2.43 2.53 4.77
C ALA A 141 -2.06 2.29 6.23
N VAL A 142 -3.01 2.52 7.15
CA VAL A 142 -2.73 2.55 8.59
C VAL A 142 -3.64 1.63 9.38
N ARG A 143 -3.07 0.81 10.26
CA ARG A 143 -3.81 -0.13 11.10
C ARG A 143 -4.59 0.61 12.20
N GLY A 144 -3.87 1.40 13.00
CA GLY A 144 -4.45 2.30 14.00
C GLY A 144 -4.59 3.72 13.47
N MET A 145 -5.82 4.12 13.13
CA MET A 145 -6.13 5.43 12.52
C MET A 145 -6.06 6.63 13.48
N GLY A 146 -5.38 6.51 14.62
CA GLY A 146 -5.45 7.41 15.76
C GLY A 146 -5.76 8.90 15.55
N CYS A 147 -4.74 9.78 15.60
CA CYS A 147 -4.94 11.22 15.37
C CYS A 147 -5.54 11.55 14.00
N ILE A 148 -5.36 10.64 13.03
CA ILE A 148 -5.83 10.81 11.66
C ILE A 148 -7.35 10.91 11.65
N GLN A 149 -8.05 10.22 12.56
CA GLN A 149 -9.50 10.34 12.73
C GLN A 149 -9.96 11.76 13.07
N CYS A 150 -9.15 12.56 13.78
CA CYS A 150 -9.57 13.87 14.30
C CYS A 150 -9.05 15.07 13.52
N HIS A 151 -7.90 14.96 12.85
CA HIS A 151 -7.22 16.16 12.33
C HIS A 151 -6.73 16.03 10.88
N ALA A 152 -7.03 14.93 10.20
CA ALA A 152 -6.55 14.72 8.85
C ALA A 152 -7.48 15.34 7.80
N ASN A 153 -6.88 16.07 6.87
CA ASN A 153 -7.47 16.33 5.55
C ASN A 153 -6.83 15.33 4.57
N VAL A 154 -7.58 14.36 4.07
CA VAL A 154 -7.05 13.29 3.21
C VAL A 154 -7.71 13.41 1.84
N SER A 155 -6.96 13.87 0.84
CA SER A 155 -7.43 14.03 -0.54
C SER A 155 -7.13 12.78 -1.39
N SER A 156 -7.24 11.60 -0.81
CA SER A 156 -6.84 10.31 -1.40
C SER A 156 -7.56 9.15 -0.70
N ASN A 157 -7.42 7.94 -1.23
CA ASN A 157 -7.95 6.73 -0.61
C ASN A 157 -7.20 6.40 0.69
N ILE A 158 -7.90 5.71 1.59
CA ILE A 158 -7.34 5.21 2.84
C ILE A 158 -7.51 3.69 2.87
N ILE A 159 -6.48 2.98 3.34
CA ILE A 159 -6.57 1.56 3.68
C ILE A 159 -6.42 1.42 5.19
N THR A 160 -7.31 0.66 5.81
CA THR A 160 -7.30 0.45 7.26
C THR A 160 -8.00 -0.86 7.60
N ASP A 161 -7.47 -1.61 8.56
CA ASP A 161 -8.18 -2.73 9.17
C ASP A 161 -8.80 -2.34 10.52
N PHE A 162 -8.68 -1.07 10.94
CA PHE A 162 -9.08 -0.59 12.26
C PHE A 162 -8.52 -1.41 13.41
N GLY A 163 -7.35 -2.03 13.22
CA GLY A 163 -6.79 -2.92 14.21
C GLY A 163 -7.58 -4.20 14.42
N TYR A 164 -8.27 -4.67 13.37
CA TYR A 164 -9.03 -5.91 13.35
C TYR A 164 -8.39 -7.02 14.20
N GLY A 165 -9.25 -7.68 14.98
CA GLY A 165 -8.86 -8.66 15.99
C GLY A 165 -8.48 -8.06 17.36
N ASN A 166 -8.47 -6.73 17.52
CA ASN A 166 -8.12 -6.06 18.76
C ASN A 166 -9.08 -4.90 19.09
N ASP A 167 -9.81 -5.03 20.21
CA ASP A 167 -10.82 -4.05 20.67
C ASP A 167 -10.23 -2.67 21.04
N TYR A 168 -8.94 -2.62 21.33
CA TYR A 168 -8.21 -1.40 21.69
C TYR A 168 -8.36 -0.27 20.66
N TYR A 169 -8.33 -0.61 19.37
CA TYR A 169 -8.37 0.37 18.29
C TYR A 169 -9.74 1.02 18.09
N PHE A 170 -10.79 0.46 18.71
CA PHE A 170 -12.18 0.93 18.60
C PHE A 170 -12.61 1.80 19.79
N GLY A 171 -11.74 2.07 20.76
CA GLY A 171 -12.03 3.03 21.85
C GLY A 171 -13.11 2.59 22.85
N VAL A 172 -13.52 1.32 22.87
CA VAL A 172 -14.66 0.87 23.68
C VAL A 172 -14.33 0.84 25.18
N LYS A 173 -15.20 1.47 25.97
CA LYS A 173 -15.15 1.54 27.44
C LYS A 173 -15.65 0.22 28.05
N PRO A 174 -14.86 -0.50 28.87
CA PRO A 174 -15.40 -1.60 29.68
C PRO A 174 -16.39 -1.07 30.73
N ALA A 175 -17.42 -1.85 31.06
CA ALA A 175 -18.50 -1.47 31.98
C ALA A 175 -18.07 -1.08 33.41
N VAL A 176 -16.81 -1.30 33.81
CA VAL A 176 -16.36 -1.19 35.21
C VAL A 176 -15.12 -0.32 35.42
N ALA A 177 -14.64 0.40 34.41
CA ALA A 177 -13.49 1.28 34.58
C ALA A 177 -13.71 2.64 33.90
N ASN A 178 -13.09 3.68 34.50
CA ASN A 178 -12.68 4.86 33.75
C ASN A 178 -12.01 4.41 32.44
N TRP A 179 -12.12 5.23 31.39
CA TRP A 179 -11.45 5.02 30.10
C TRP A 179 -10.18 4.18 30.26
N LYS A 180 -9.95 3.16 29.42
CA LYS A 180 -8.60 2.57 29.33
C LYS A 180 -7.69 3.73 28.92
N SER A 181 -7.18 4.45 29.91
CA SER A 181 -6.41 5.69 29.80
C SER A 181 -5.16 5.27 29.11
N GLY A 182 -5.14 5.52 27.80
CA GLY A 182 -4.14 4.94 26.96
C GLY A 182 -4.54 4.33 25.64
N SER A 183 -5.83 4.22 25.35
CA SER A 183 -6.31 4.36 23.98
C SER A 183 -5.90 5.76 23.53
N VAL A 184 -4.67 5.95 23.06
CA VAL A 184 -4.20 7.32 22.81
C VAL A 184 -5.06 7.97 21.73
N TYR A 185 -5.73 7.19 20.88
CA TYR A 185 -6.68 7.63 19.86
C TYR A 185 -7.58 6.49 19.31
N GLY A 186 -8.19 5.67 20.17
CA GLY A 186 -9.39 4.93 19.74
C GLY A 186 -10.52 5.92 19.44
N ASP A 187 -11.64 5.46 18.92
CA ASP A 187 -12.81 6.30 18.62
C ASP A 187 -13.42 6.90 19.90
N HIS A 188 -12.77 7.94 20.41
CA HIS A 188 -13.20 8.68 21.58
C HIS A 188 -14.20 9.72 21.11
N GLY A 189 -15.49 9.45 21.30
CA GLY A 189 -16.55 10.41 20.99
C GLY A 189 -16.62 10.77 19.50
N ASN A 190 -16.69 12.06 19.18
CA ASN A 190 -16.89 12.59 17.83
C ASN A 190 -15.59 12.64 17.01
N SER A 191 -14.69 11.68 17.16
CA SER A 191 -13.34 11.75 16.57
C SER A 191 -13.40 11.97 15.05
N PHE A 192 -14.29 11.27 14.34
CA PHE A 192 -14.51 11.40 12.90
C PHE A 192 -15.15 12.72 12.44
N ASN A 193 -15.63 13.58 13.35
CA ASN A 193 -16.36 14.78 12.95
C ASN A 193 -15.50 15.82 12.25
N THR A 194 -14.18 15.76 12.45
CA THR A 194 -13.23 16.75 11.96
C THR A 194 -12.27 16.19 10.91
N MET A 195 -12.35 14.89 10.60
CA MET A 195 -11.70 14.34 9.42
C MET A 195 -12.37 14.86 8.14
N SER A 196 -11.58 15.18 7.13
CA SER A 196 -12.05 15.60 5.81
C SER A 196 -11.53 14.65 4.75
N ILE A 197 -12.43 13.92 4.12
CA ILE A 197 -12.18 13.09 2.92
C ILE A 197 -13.14 13.54 1.81
N PRO A 198 -12.68 13.76 0.57
CA PRO A 198 -13.56 14.05 -0.57
C PRO A 198 -14.49 12.88 -0.93
N ALA A 199 -15.67 13.20 -1.47
CA ALA A 199 -16.70 12.21 -1.79
C ALA A 199 -16.32 11.24 -2.92
N ASP A 200 -15.35 11.61 -3.77
CA ASP A 200 -14.82 10.78 -4.85
C ASP A 200 -13.71 9.82 -4.39
N LYS A 201 -13.41 9.79 -3.09
CA LYS A 201 -12.45 8.88 -2.47
C LYS A 201 -13.14 7.78 -1.68
N SER A 202 -12.33 6.78 -1.33
CA SER A 202 -12.78 5.54 -0.72
C SER A 202 -11.92 5.18 0.48
N VAL A 203 -12.56 4.56 1.48
CA VAL A 203 -11.88 3.90 2.58
C VAL A 203 -12.04 2.39 2.44
N LEU A 204 -10.92 1.71 2.23
CA LEU A 204 -10.84 0.27 2.04
C LEU A 204 -10.67 -0.40 3.41
N VAL A 205 -11.55 -1.35 3.69
CA VAL A 205 -11.57 -2.12 4.95
C VAL A 205 -11.70 -3.61 4.67
N PRO A 206 -11.24 -4.50 5.56
CA PRO A 206 -11.46 -5.93 5.40
C PRO A 206 -12.93 -6.29 5.65
N THR A 207 -13.42 -7.33 4.97
CA THR A 207 -14.65 -8.05 5.31
C THR A 207 -14.42 -8.76 6.63
N ALA A 208 -14.81 -8.10 7.71
CA ALA A 208 -14.42 -8.48 9.05
C ALA A 208 -15.52 -8.18 10.06
N ALA A 209 -15.76 -9.12 10.97
CA ALA A 209 -16.60 -8.90 12.13
C ALA A 209 -15.92 -7.94 13.13
N LEU A 210 -16.71 -7.12 13.82
CA LEU A 210 -16.21 -6.33 14.95
C LEU A 210 -15.87 -7.24 16.14
N PRO A 211 -14.88 -6.87 16.98
CA PRO A 211 -14.70 -7.51 18.27
C PRO A 211 -15.99 -7.48 19.09
N SER A 212 -16.31 -8.56 19.81
CA SER A 212 -17.62 -8.72 20.47
C SER A 212 -17.99 -7.54 21.39
N ALA A 213 -17.03 -7.01 22.15
CA ALA A 213 -17.25 -5.84 23.01
C ALA A 213 -17.65 -4.59 22.21
N VAL A 214 -17.07 -4.40 21.01
CA VAL A 214 -17.39 -3.29 20.10
C VAL A 214 -18.74 -3.49 19.45
N ALA A 215 -19.04 -4.72 19.02
CA ALA A 215 -20.33 -5.05 18.45
C ALA A 215 -21.47 -4.81 19.45
N THR A 216 -21.31 -5.23 20.71
CA THR A 216 -22.27 -4.98 21.78
C THR A 216 -22.43 -3.49 22.08
N ALA A 217 -21.35 -2.73 22.14
CA ALA A 217 -21.39 -1.30 22.48
C ALA A 217 -22.01 -0.44 21.37
N THR A 218 -21.82 -0.82 20.10
CA THR A 218 -22.23 -0.01 18.95
C THR A 218 -23.51 -0.51 18.28
N GLY A 219 -23.91 -1.77 18.52
CA GLY A 219 -25.01 -2.43 17.82
C GLY A 219 -24.68 -2.80 16.37
N LEU A 220 -23.41 -2.74 15.97
CA LEU A 220 -22.93 -3.03 14.62
C LEU A 220 -22.18 -4.37 14.60
N SER A 221 -22.15 -5.05 13.46
CA SER A 221 -21.53 -6.39 13.35
C SER A 221 -20.24 -6.41 12.54
N THR A 222 -20.01 -5.46 11.64
CA THR A 222 -18.84 -5.46 10.73
C THR A 222 -18.04 -4.16 10.81
N VAL A 223 -16.75 -4.23 10.45
CA VAL A 223 -15.87 -3.06 10.35
C VAL A 223 -16.44 -2.04 9.37
N ALA A 224 -16.93 -2.47 8.21
CA ALA A 224 -17.54 -1.58 7.23
C ALA A 224 -18.79 -0.86 7.76
N ALA A 225 -19.67 -1.57 8.49
CA ALA A 225 -20.84 -0.95 9.10
C ALA A 225 -20.44 0.10 10.15
N TYR A 226 -19.39 -0.19 10.93
CA TYR A 226 -18.83 0.75 11.89
C TYR A 226 -18.29 2.01 11.22
N VAL A 227 -17.44 1.89 10.20
CA VAL A 227 -16.88 3.05 9.49
C VAL A 227 -17.96 3.88 8.82
N ASN A 228 -18.93 3.24 8.15
CA ASN A 228 -20.07 3.96 7.57
C ASN A 228 -20.87 4.74 8.62
N LYS A 229 -21.09 4.16 9.80
CA LYS A 229 -21.77 4.85 10.90
C LYS A 229 -20.98 6.07 11.35
N GLN A 230 -19.66 5.96 11.47
CA GLN A 230 -18.79 7.09 11.84
C GLN A 230 -18.78 8.19 10.78
N PHE A 231 -18.77 7.85 9.49
CA PHE A 231 -18.86 8.84 8.42
C PHE A 231 -20.21 9.55 8.39
N SER A 232 -21.30 8.84 8.71
CA SER A 232 -22.65 9.42 8.71
C SER A 232 -22.85 10.55 9.73
N ILE A 233 -22.03 10.60 10.79
CA ILE A 233 -22.09 11.64 11.83
C ILE A 233 -21.11 12.79 11.61
N SER A 234 -20.26 12.70 10.57
CA SER A 234 -19.26 13.72 10.28
C SER A 234 -19.90 15.06 9.93
N ALA A 235 -19.28 16.17 10.36
CA ALA A 235 -19.70 17.51 9.96
C ALA A 235 -19.28 17.85 8.52
N ASN A 236 -18.39 17.06 7.92
CA ASN A 236 -17.89 17.29 6.57
C ASN A 236 -18.72 16.52 5.52
N SER A 237 -19.37 17.25 4.62
CA SER A 237 -20.24 16.64 3.60
C SER A 237 -19.51 15.74 2.57
N GLY A 238 -18.21 15.95 2.36
CA GLY A 238 -17.40 15.04 1.56
C GLY A 238 -17.21 13.70 2.26
N THR A 239 -16.98 13.75 3.57
CA THR A 239 -16.74 12.56 4.41
C THR A 239 -18.00 11.72 4.56
N THR A 240 -19.17 12.36 4.74
CA THR A 240 -20.46 11.63 4.79
C THR A 240 -20.81 10.90 3.50
N ARG A 241 -20.22 11.31 2.36
CA ARG A 241 -20.41 10.70 1.03
C ARG A 241 -19.23 9.82 0.59
N THR A 242 -18.17 9.73 1.40
CA THR A 242 -17.01 8.87 1.11
C THR A 242 -17.46 7.41 1.10
N SER A 243 -17.04 6.65 0.10
CA SER A 243 -17.43 5.25 0.00
C SER A 243 -16.58 4.38 0.94
N VAL A 244 -17.21 3.39 1.58
CA VAL A 244 -16.50 2.34 2.31
C VAL A 244 -16.53 1.09 1.45
N VAL A 245 -15.34 0.63 1.05
CA VAL A 245 -15.17 -0.52 0.14
C VAL A 245 -14.63 -1.69 0.94
N GLU A 246 -15.40 -2.78 0.96
CA GLU A 246 -14.93 -4.03 1.57
C GLU A 246 -13.97 -4.77 0.65
N LYS A 247 -12.91 -5.30 1.25
CA LYS A 247 -11.91 -6.17 0.64
C LYS A 247 -11.91 -7.50 1.38
N LYS A 248 -11.73 -8.60 0.68
CA LYS A 248 -11.72 -9.95 1.27
C LYS A 248 -10.67 -10.04 2.37
N SER A 249 -9.51 -9.40 2.17
CA SER A 249 -8.50 -9.25 3.22
C SER A 249 -7.71 -7.95 3.09
N VAL A 250 -7.23 -7.44 4.23
CA VAL A 250 -6.33 -6.29 4.33
C VAL A 250 -5.26 -6.62 5.35
N TYR A 251 -4.00 -6.53 4.94
CA TYR A 251 -2.83 -6.60 5.80
C TYR A 251 -2.06 -5.29 5.71
N ILE A 252 -1.75 -4.71 6.88
CA ILE A 252 -0.93 -3.51 7.04
C ILE A 252 0.13 -3.86 8.08
N GLY A 253 1.40 -3.68 7.71
CA GLY A 253 2.54 -4.05 8.53
C GLY A 253 3.84 -3.41 8.05
N ALA A 254 4.94 -3.96 8.52
CA ALA A 254 6.29 -3.55 8.17
C ALA A 254 7.26 -4.73 8.37
N PRO A 255 8.43 -4.72 7.70
CA PRO A 255 9.37 -5.83 7.79
C PRO A 255 9.97 -5.99 9.19
N THR A 256 10.27 -7.24 9.56
CA THR A 256 11.20 -7.55 10.66
C THR A 256 12.66 -7.36 10.23
N ASP A 257 13.56 -7.32 11.20
CA ASP A 257 15.01 -7.47 10.97
C ASP A 257 15.33 -8.72 10.13
N ALA A 258 14.65 -9.85 10.40
CA ALA A 258 14.86 -11.10 9.68
C ALA A 258 14.40 -11.02 8.22
N ASN A 259 13.30 -10.30 7.93
CA ASN A 259 12.84 -10.08 6.57
C ASN A 259 13.90 -9.32 5.77
N LEU A 260 14.46 -8.24 6.30
CA LEU A 260 15.50 -7.47 5.61
C LEU A 260 16.82 -8.25 5.47
N VAL A 261 17.24 -8.98 6.50
CA VAL A 261 18.44 -9.82 6.42
C VAL A 261 18.28 -10.89 5.32
N ALA A 262 17.12 -11.55 5.25
CA ALA A 262 16.85 -12.56 4.25
C ALA A 262 16.76 -11.96 2.83
N ALA A 263 16.01 -10.87 2.67
CA ALA A 263 15.78 -10.21 1.38
C ALA A 263 17.09 -9.75 0.72
N PHE A 264 18.01 -9.18 1.51
CA PHE A 264 19.28 -8.66 1.03
C PHE A 264 20.47 -9.61 1.21
N ARG A 265 20.22 -10.82 1.74
CA ARG A 265 21.27 -11.79 2.12
C ARG A 265 22.38 -11.10 2.93
N LEU A 266 21.99 -10.25 3.87
CA LEU A 266 22.90 -9.36 4.59
C LEU A 266 23.77 -10.18 5.54
N GLY A 267 25.10 -10.06 5.42
CA GLY A 267 26.02 -10.74 6.32
C GLY A 267 25.83 -10.33 7.78
N ALA A 268 26.27 -11.16 8.73
CA ALA A 268 26.10 -10.91 10.15
C ALA A 268 26.79 -9.61 10.61
N THR A 269 27.94 -9.28 10.04
CA THR A 269 28.72 -8.06 10.32
C THR A 269 28.53 -6.97 9.26
N GLU A 270 27.79 -7.27 8.19
CA GLU A 270 27.57 -6.33 7.10
C GLU A 270 26.56 -5.27 7.54
N ARG A 271 26.98 -4.01 7.46
CA ARG A 271 26.19 -2.86 7.90
C ARG A 271 25.47 -2.16 6.76
N ILE A 272 25.93 -2.34 5.52
CA ILE A 272 25.34 -1.69 4.35
C ILE A 272 25.51 -2.54 3.10
N LYS A 273 24.48 -2.57 2.26
CA LYS A 273 24.54 -3.02 0.86
C LYS A 273 23.78 -2.06 -0.03
N TYR A 274 24.25 -1.90 -1.26
CA TYR A 274 23.60 -1.08 -2.27
C TYR A 274 23.39 -1.89 -3.55
N TYR A 275 22.18 -1.84 -4.08
CA TYR A 275 21.78 -2.42 -5.36
C TYR A 275 21.27 -1.30 -6.25
N LYS A 276 21.93 -1.09 -7.37
CA LYS A 276 21.52 -0.11 -8.37
C LYS A 276 20.24 -0.56 -9.09
N ASN A 277 19.44 0.41 -9.53
CA ASN A 277 18.29 0.12 -10.41
C ASN A 277 18.74 -0.50 -11.74
N ASN A 278 19.82 0.04 -12.30
CA ASN A 278 20.44 -0.47 -13.52
C ASN A 278 21.93 -0.11 -13.57
N SER A 279 22.62 -0.54 -14.63
CA SER A 279 24.07 -0.30 -14.79
C SER A 279 24.45 1.18 -14.92
N THR A 280 23.51 2.05 -15.31
CA THR A 280 23.72 3.50 -15.48
C THR A 280 23.35 4.32 -14.24
N SER A 281 22.71 3.71 -13.25
CA SER A 281 22.37 4.35 -11.97
C SER A 281 23.62 4.90 -11.26
N ALA A 282 23.46 6.05 -10.61
CA ALA A 282 24.52 6.69 -9.85
C ALA A 282 25.07 5.78 -8.73
N GLU A 283 26.33 5.96 -8.35
CA GLU A 283 26.87 5.32 -7.14
C GLU A 283 26.24 5.94 -5.88
N LEU A 284 26.08 5.11 -4.85
CA LEU A 284 25.64 5.59 -3.55
C LEU A 284 26.67 6.56 -2.97
N SER A 285 26.25 7.77 -2.64
CA SER A 285 27.09 8.75 -1.94
C SER A 285 26.27 9.67 -1.02
N GLY A 286 26.93 10.29 -0.05
CA GLY A 286 26.29 11.16 0.96
C GLY A 286 25.76 10.43 2.20
N LEU A 287 25.65 9.09 2.14
CA LEU A 287 25.35 8.25 3.30
C LEU A 287 26.64 7.87 4.05
N GLN A 288 26.76 8.27 5.31
CA GLN A 288 27.94 8.10 6.15
C GLN A 288 27.70 7.05 7.23
N ASP A 289 28.56 6.03 7.33
CA ASP A 289 28.55 5.09 8.45
C ASP A 289 29.32 5.65 9.65
N GLN A 290 28.62 5.93 10.74
CA GLN A 290 29.17 6.43 12.00
C GLN A 290 29.55 5.29 12.95
N LYS A 291 29.63 4.05 12.45
CA LYS A 291 29.88 2.78 13.18
C LYS A 291 28.75 2.32 14.08
N THR A 292 28.00 3.24 14.68
CA THR A 292 26.85 2.92 15.55
C THR A 292 25.51 3.28 14.92
N PHE A 293 25.51 4.24 13.99
CA PHE A 293 24.34 4.66 13.20
C PHE A 293 24.80 5.13 11.81
N PHE A 294 23.86 5.41 10.93
CA PHE A 294 24.11 6.02 9.63
C PHE A 294 23.58 7.45 9.61
N LYS A 295 24.26 8.34 8.88
CA LYS A 295 23.85 9.73 8.73
C LYS A 295 23.87 10.13 7.25
N ALA A 296 22.84 10.83 6.80
CA ALA A 296 22.88 11.60 5.57
C ALA A 296 22.40 13.03 5.84
N SER A 297 23.16 14.01 5.35
CA SER A 297 22.83 15.43 5.44
C SER A 297 23.34 16.15 4.20
N GLY A 298 22.54 17.05 3.61
CA GLY A 298 22.83 17.59 2.29
C GLY A 298 22.52 16.57 1.19
N THR A 299 23.39 16.44 0.19
CA THR A 299 23.11 15.56 -0.96
C THR A 299 23.24 14.08 -0.61
N LEU A 300 22.18 13.31 -0.91
CA LEU A 300 22.17 11.84 -0.91
C LEU A 300 21.98 11.38 -2.36
N ALA A 301 23.05 10.91 -3.01
CA ALA A 301 22.94 10.31 -4.34
C ALA A 301 22.64 8.81 -4.19
N CYS A 302 21.50 8.38 -4.72
CA CYS A 302 20.98 7.04 -4.52
C CYS A 302 19.93 6.76 -5.59
N ASP A 303 20.21 5.80 -6.47
CA ASP A 303 19.28 5.35 -7.50
C ASP A 303 19.22 3.82 -7.48
N GLY A 304 18.41 3.29 -6.57
CA GLY A 304 18.56 1.92 -6.11
C GLY A 304 17.99 1.64 -4.72
N ASP A 305 18.37 0.48 -4.23
CA ASP A 305 17.98 -0.09 -2.95
C ASP A 305 19.20 -0.16 -2.03
N VAL A 306 19.11 0.53 -0.90
CA VAL A 306 20.15 0.57 0.14
C VAL A 306 19.59 -0.09 1.38
N VAL A 307 20.17 -1.21 1.80
CA VAL A 307 19.89 -1.79 3.12
C VAL A 307 20.96 -1.38 4.10
N ILE A 308 20.56 -0.99 5.30
CA ILE A 308 21.46 -0.65 6.40
C ILE A 308 21.09 -1.37 7.70
N ARG A 309 22.12 -1.71 8.48
CA ARG A 309 22.01 -2.29 9.82
C ARG A 309 22.41 -1.26 10.87
N GLY A 310 21.40 -0.67 11.49
CA GLY A 310 21.53 0.33 12.54
C GLY A 310 20.61 1.53 12.29
N PRO A 311 20.49 2.43 13.29
CA PRO A 311 19.66 3.61 13.18
C PRO A 311 20.12 4.52 12.05
N LEU A 312 19.20 5.28 11.47
CA LEU A 312 19.47 6.24 10.39
C LEU A 312 19.04 7.65 10.80
N LEU A 313 19.93 8.62 10.66
CA LEU A 313 19.63 10.04 10.73
C LEU A 313 19.62 10.65 9.32
N LEU A 314 18.47 11.18 8.90
CA LEU A 314 18.33 12.01 7.72
C LEU A 314 18.11 13.45 8.19
N ASP A 315 19.00 14.37 7.84
CA ASP A 315 18.91 15.77 8.28
C ASP A 315 19.08 16.73 7.08
N ASN A 316 17.99 17.36 6.66
CA ASN A 316 17.93 18.31 5.54
C ASN A 316 18.56 17.72 4.27
N ILE A 317 17.95 16.65 3.74
CA ILE A 317 18.51 15.90 2.61
C ILE A 317 18.01 16.42 1.26
N ALA A 318 18.90 16.37 0.28
CA ALA A 318 18.64 16.61 -1.13
C ALA A 318 18.95 15.32 -1.91
N VAL A 319 17.91 14.59 -2.28
CA VAL A 319 18.03 13.28 -2.94
C VAL A 319 18.33 13.48 -4.42
N SER A 320 19.43 12.89 -4.89
CA SER A 320 19.74 12.80 -6.32
C SER A 320 19.43 11.38 -6.79
N THR A 321 18.36 11.24 -7.58
CA THR A 321 17.83 9.95 -8.02
C THR A 321 17.04 10.11 -9.32
N SER A 322 17.16 9.17 -10.25
CA SER A 322 16.42 9.18 -11.52
C SER A 322 15.14 8.36 -11.46
N ASP A 323 15.13 7.27 -10.70
CA ASP A 323 14.03 6.29 -10.67
C ASP A 323 13.61 5.88 -9.25
N GLY A 324 14.37 6.31 -8.24
CA GLY A 324 14.00 6.19 -6.83
C GLY A 324 15.17 5.80 -5.93
N CYS A 325 15.21 6.40 -4.75
CA CYS A 325 16.07 5.96 -3.66
C CYS A 325 15.25 5.21 -2.62
N ARG A 326 15.63 3.98 -2.30
CA ARG A 326 14.89 3.11 -1.39
C ARG A 326 15.78 2.67 -0.24
N LEU A 327 15.44 3.12 0.96
CA LEU A 327 16.21 2.88 2.17
C LEU A 327 15.51 1.81 3.02
N TYR A 328 16.20 0.70 3.28
CA TYR A 328 15.74 -0.42 4.09
C TYR A 328 16.53 -0.47 5.39
N VAL A 329 15.90 -0.09 6.49
CA VAL A 329 16.59 0.18 7.75
C VAL A 329 16.24 -0.87 8.80
N ILE A 330 17.25 -1.63 9.21
CA ILE A 330 17.18 -2.49 10.40
C ILE A 330 17.48 -1.60 11.61
N GLY A 331 16.43 -1.07 12.24
CA GLY A 331 16.51 -0.05 13.31
C GLY A 331 15.57 1.13 13.04
N SER A 332 15.63 2.17 13.87
CA SER A 332 14.82 3.39 13.69
C SER A 332 15.41 4.39 12.70
N VAL A 333 14.54 5.17 12.07
CA VAL A 333 14.88 6.32 11.23
C VAL A 333 14.45 7.59 11.94
N PHE A 334 15.36 8.54 12.06
CA PHE A 334 15.13 9.88 12.56
C PHE A 334 15.30 10.85 11.41
N MET A 335 14.25 11.58 11.06
CA MET A 335 14.22 12.49 9.91
C MET A 335 13.95 13.92 10.37
N TYR A 336 14.78 14.85 9.92
CA TYR A 336 14.67 16.27 10.21
C TYR A 336 14.86 17.11 8.95
N GLY A 337 14.13 18.21 8.89
CA GLY A 337 14.12 19.15 7.79
C GLY A 337 13.33 18.65 6.57
N PRO A 338 13.23 19.49 5.53
CA PRO A 338 12.70 19.10 4.24
C PRO A 338 13.51 17.99 3.58
N VAL A 339 12.81 17.21 2.74
CA VAL A 339 13.39 16.34 1.72
C VAL A 339 13.21 17.04 0.38
N THR A 340 14.31 17.28 -0.33
CA THR A 340 14.29 17.90 -1.66
C THR A 340 14.87 16.95 -2.71
N TYR A 341 14.61 17.20 -4.00
CA TYR A 341 15.09 16.35 -5.09
C TYR A 341 15.95 17.15 -6.08
N LEU A 342 17.20 16.71 -6.30
CA LEU A 342 18.14 17.35 -7.22
C LEU A 342 17.99 16.76 -8.61
N GLY A 343 17.63 17.59 -9.59
CA GLY A 343 17.41 17.14 -10.97
C GLY A 343 16.23 16.18 -11.10
N ALA A 344 15.14 16.44 -10.36
CA ALA A 344 13.99 15.56 -10.28
C ALA A 344 13.42 15.20 -11.66
N THR A 345 13.22 13.91 -11.90
CA THR A 345 12.50 13.35 -13.03
C THR A 345 11.03 13.11 -12.64
N GLU A 346 10.21 12.56 -13.54
CA GLU A 346 8.87 12.10 -13.17
C GLU A 346 8.87 10.90 -12.22
N ASN A 347 9.98 10.15 -12.14
CA ASN A 347 10.14 8.98 -11.29
C ASN A 347 10.93 9.24 -10.01
N SER A 348 11.55 10.42 -9.82
CA SER A 348 12.30 10.69 -8.60
C SER A 348 11.41 10.58 -7.35
N ASN A 349 11.80 9.71 -6.42
CA ASN A 349 11.09 9.45 -5.17
C ASN A 349 12.06 8.98 -4.08
N LEU A 350 11.65 9.11 -2.82
CA LEU A 350 12.31 8.52 -1.67
C LEU A 350 11.35 7.54 -1.01
N GLN A 351 11.79 6.31 -0.80
CA GLN A 351 11.06 5.31 -0.03
C GLN A 351 11.90 4.89 1.16
N ILE A 352 11.28 4.81 2.32
CA ILE A 352 11.96 4.43 3.55
C ILE A 352 11.13 3.34 4.19
N THR A 353 11.72 2.16 4.35
CA THR A 353 11.18 1.11 5.22
C THR A 353 12.07 0.91 6.43
N SER A 354 11.45 0.74 7.60
CA SER A 354 12.12 0.63 8.89
C SER A 354 11.52 -0.52 9.67
N THR A 355 12.37 -1.33 10.31
CA THR A 355 11.92 -2.44 11.15
C THR A 355 11.43 -1.98 12.53
N ARG A 356 11.63 -0.70 12.88
CA ARG A 356 11.25 -0.16 14.20
C ARG A 356 10.31 1.03 14.13
N SER A 357 10.84 2.18 13.72
CA SER A 357 10.07 3.41 13.62
C SER A 357 10.66 4.38 12.61
N ILE A 358 9.82 5.30 12.15
CA ILE A 358 10.21 6.52 11.45
C ILE A 358 9.71 7.70 12.29
N SER A 359 10.65 8.51 12.77
CA SER A 359 10.40 9.65 13.66
C SER A 359 10.80 10.93 12.96
N MET A 360 9.83 11.80 12.66
CA MET A 360 10.03 13.04 11.93
C MET A 360 9.93 14.23 12.87
N GLY A 361 11.05 14.92 13.11
CA GLY A 361 11.06 16.13 13.94
C GLY A 361 10.77 15.91 15.43
N LEU A 362 11.01 14.71 15.98
CA LEU A 362 10.77 14.40 17.39
C LEU A 362 12.05 14.54 18.21
N GLY A 363 12.04 15.33 19.28
CA GLY A 363 13.26 15.55 20.07
C GLY A 363 13.04 16.44 21.28
N LEU A 364 14.12 17.05 21.77
CA LEU A 364 14.08 18.02 22.85
C LEU A 364 13.23 19.24 22.43
N ALA A 365 12.19 19.55 23.21
CA ALA A 365 11.28 20.67 22.98
C ALA A 365 11.77 22.00 23.58
N LYS A 366 12.93 21.96 24.26
CA LYS A 366 13.64 23.11 24.80
C LYS A 366 14.96 23.33 24.07
N LYS A 367 15.30 24.59 23.85
CA LYS A 367 16.62 25.03 23.41
C LYS A 367 17.04 26.20 24.31
N ASP A 368 18.27 26.19 24.79
CA ASP A 368 18.80 27.23 25.69
C ASP A 368 17.90 27.45 26.93
N ASN A 369 17.40 26.36 27.52
CA ASN A 369 16.46 26.31 28.65
C ASN A 369 15.08 26.97 28.41
N ALA A 370 14.75 27.35 27.18
CA ALA A 370 13.44 27.89 26.81
C ALA A 370 12.68 26.89 25.93
N PHE A 371 11.37 26.77 26.12
CA PHE A 371 10.51 26.03 25.18
C PHE A 371 10.47 26.77 23.85
N CYS A 372 10.69 26.04 22.76
CA CYS A 372 10.67 26.63 21.42
C CYS A 372 9.24 27.00 20.97
N GLU A 373 8.23 26.39 21.59
CA GLU A 373 6.82 26.75 21.44
C GLU A 373 6.21 27.02 22.82
N PRO A 374 6.39 28.24 23.38
CA PRO A 374 6.03 28.56 24.76
C PRO A 374 4.52 28.58 25.01
N THR A 375 3.72 28.71 23.95
CA THR A 375 2.24 28.63 24.00
C THR A 375 1.71 27.21 23.83
N SER A 376 2.58 26.25 23.53
CA SER A 376 2.15 24.86 23.37
C SER A 376 1.70 24.30 24.72
N ARG A 377 0.74 23.37 24.67
CA ARG A 377 0.33 22.60 25.86
C ARG A 377 1.52 21.89 26.55
N PHE A 378 2.59 21.60 25.81
CA PHE A 378 3.82 21.00 26.35
C PHE A 378 4.58 21.98 27.25
N ALA A 379 4.59 23.27 26.90
CA ALA A 379 5.22 24.31 27.71
C ALA A 379 4.37 24.69 28.94
N LEU A 380 3.04 24.62 28.82
CA LEU A 380 2.11 25.01 29.86
C LEU A 380 1.88 23.94 30.94
N ASP A 381 2.07 22.67 30.61
CA ASP A 381 1.90 21.53 31.53
C ASP A 381 3.13 20.61 31.53
N ASN A 382 4.21 21.14 32.12
CA ASN A 382 5.51 20.45 32.23
C ASN A 382 5.46 19.16 33.06
N LYS A 383 4.40 18.92 33.84
CA LYS A 383 4.26 17.75 34.69
C LYS A 383 3.84 16.51 33.90
N ASN A 384 3.16 16.68 32.77
CA ASN A 384 2.54 15.59 32.02
C ASN A 384 3.29 15.24 30.73
N TYR A 385 4.12 16.15 30.21
CA TYR A 385 4.88 15.93 29.00
C TYR A 385 6.32 16.39 29.24
N GLY A 386 7.24 15.45 29.41
CA GLY A 386 8.66 15.73 29.67
C GLY A 386 9.32 16.58 28.58
N ASP A 387 10.57 16.95 28.79
CA ASP A 387 11.28 17.92 27.94
C ASP A 387 11.57 17.43 26.51
N SER A 388 11.40 16.14 26.23
CA SER A 388 11.61 15.54 24.91
C SER A 388 10.30 14.96 24.37
N SER A 389 9.84 15.46 23.23
CA SER A 389 8.68 14.92 22.53
C SER A 389 8.93 13.49 22.05
N LEU A 390 10.18 13.13 21.75
CA LEU A 390 10.58 11.76 21.44
C LEU A 390 10.40 10.82 22.63
N VAL A 391 10.98 11.17 23.79
CA VAL A 391 10.83 10.38 25.03
C VAL A 391 9.37 10.32 25.45
N ASN A 392 8.61 11.41 25.27
CA ASN A 392 7.19 11.36 25.56
C ASN A 392 6.50 10.34 24.65
N ARG A 393 6.61 10.50 23.32
CA ARG A 393 6.01 9.63 22.30
C ARG A 393 6.39 8.16 22.47
N PHE A 394 7.66 7.85 22.77
CA PHE A 394 8.20 6.49 22.76
C PHE A 394 8.55 5.89 24.12
N ALA A 395 8.54 6.65 25.22
CA ALA A 395 8.73 6.12 26.57
C ALA A 395 7.64 6.52 27.58
N SER A 396 6.87 7.61 27.36
CA SER A 396 5.78 8.01 28.29
C SER A 396 4.36 7.58 27.90
N PHE A 397 4.00 7.43 26.62
CA PHE A 397 2.67 6.93 26.20
C PHE A 397 2.36 5.45 26.58
N TRP A 398 3.23 4.80 27.37
CA TRP A 398 3.29 3.35 27.58
C TRP A 398 2.80 2.91 28.96
N THR A 399 2.12 3.79 29.71
CA THR A 399 1.35 3.41 30.91
C THR A 399 0.07 2.65 30.56
N VAL A 400 -0.01 2.12 29.34
CA VAL A 400 -1.16 1.47 28.75
C VAL A 400 -0.69 0.11 28.27
N PRO A 401 -1.06 -0.97 28.95
CA PRO A 401 -0.82 -2.29 28.41
C PRO A 401 -1.65 -2.41 27.14
N MET A 402 -1.04 -2.66 25.96
CA MET A 402 -1.55 -3.45 24.81
C MET A 402 -0.67 -3.32 23.54
N ASN A 403 -0.78 -4.31 22.65
CA ASN A 403 0.07 -4.56 21.48
C ASN A 403 -0.27 -3.63 20.29
N TYR A 404 0.44 -2.51 20.16
CA TYR A 404 0.30 -1.57 19.04
C TYR A 404 0.84 -2.10 17.72
N VAL A 405 1.85 -2.97 17.81
CA VAL A 405 2.60 -3.54 16.70
C VAL A 405 2.43 -5.06 16.75
N ARG A 406 2.09 -5.70 15.63
CA ARG A 406 1.82 -7.15 15.51
C ARG A 406 2.96 -8.00 16.06
N GLN A 407 4.18 -7.50 15.96
CA GLN A 407 5.40 -8.22 16.34
C GLN A 407 5.89 -7.89 17.76
N SER A 408 5.29 -6.91 18.44
CA SER A 408 5.76 -6.47 19.75
C SER A 408 5.03 -7.18 20.89
N ALA A 409 5.65 -8.22 21.45
CA ALA A 409 5.19 -8.85 22.68
C ALA A 409 5.40 -7.97 23.92
N ASP A 410 6.33 -7.01 23.87
CA ASP A 410 6.59 -6.02 24.91
C ASP A 410 6.69 -4.60 24.30
N PRO A 411 5.55 -3.89 24.17
CA PRO A 411 5.50 -2.54 23.63
C PRO A 411 6.41 -1.55 24.37
N LYS A 412 6.61 -1.71 25.68
CA LYS A 412 7.46 -0.83 26.48
C LYS A 412 8.92 -1.03 26.11
N ALA A 413 9.39 -2.28 26.04
CA ALA A 413 10.75 -2.57 25.59
C ALA A 413 10.99 -2.08 24.17
N TYR A 414 9.98 -2.22 23.30
CA TYR A 414 10.03 -1.72 21.93
C TYR A 414 10.20 -0.19 21.86
N GLY A 415 9.38 0.57 22.59
CA GLY A 415 9.50 2.03 22.69
C GLY A 415 10.83 2.47 23.31
N GLN A 416 11.28 1.78 24.35
CA GLN A 416 12.57 2.03 24.99
C GLN A 416 13.74 1.81 24.03
N ALA A 417 13.69 0.76 23.19
CA ALA A 417 14.72 0.52 22.18
C ALA A 417 14.84 1.68 21.18
N ILE A 418 13.72 2.29 20.77
CA ILE A 418 13.72 3.47 19.89
C ILE A 418 14.37 4.67 20.60
N VAL A 419 14.04 4.88 21.88
CA VAL A 419 14.66 5.96 22.68
C VAL A 419 16.15 5.73 22.87
N ASP A 420 16.59 4.49 23.05
CA ASP A 420 18.01 4.17 23.18
C ASP A 420 18.76 4.33 21.86
N GLU A 421 18.13 3.99 20.72
CA GLU A 421 18.69 4.32 19.40
C GLU A 421 18.80 5.82 19.16
N ALA A 422 17.83 6.61 19.63
CA ALA A 422 17.91 8.07 19.56
C ALA A 422 19.10 8.60 20.37
N LYS A 423 19.34 8.08 21.58
CA LYS A 423 20.53 8.46 22.39
C LYS A 423 21.84 8.13 21.69
N VAL A 424 21.91 7.00 20.98
CA VAL A 424 23.09 6.63 20.17
C VAL A 424 23.33 7.67 19.08
N VAL A 425 22.27 8.11 18.40
CA VAL A 425 22.35 9.19 17.39
C VAL A 425 22.76 10.50 18.05
N GLU A 426 22.16 10.88 19.19
CA GLU A 426 22.47 12.12 19.91
C GLU A 426 23.92 12.20 20.36
N ALA A 427 24.49 11.07 20.79
CA ALA A 427 25.89 11.00 21.20
C ALA A 427 26.86 11.26 20.04
N GLY A 428 26.49 10.93 18.80
CA GLY A 428 27.36 11.08 17.62
C GLY A 428 27.04 12.29 16.73
N ALA A 429 25.78 12.74 16.69
CA ALA A 429 25.32 13.81 15.81
C ALA A 429 24.89 15.09 16.55
N GLY A 430 24.88 15.08 17.88
CA GLY A 430 24.34 16.15 18.71
C GLY A 430 22.85 15.99 19.00
N THR A 431 22.33 16.84 19.88
CA THR A 431 20.94 16.76 20.37
C THR A 431 19.93 16.78 19.23
N LEU A 432 18.98 15.84 19.29
CA LEU A 432 17.84 15.81 18.42
C LEU A 432 16.78 16.77 18.98
N TYR A 433 16.47 17.82 18.23
CA TYR A 433 15.51 18.85 18.63
C TYR A 433 14.12 18.60 18.01
N ASP A 434 13.05 18.88 18.74
CA ASP A 434 11.69 18.90 18.18
C ASP A 434 11.63 19.85 16.99
N ALA A 435 10.78 19.58 16.00
CA ALA A 435 10.61 20.42 14.81
C ALA A 435 10.37 21.91 15.17
N ALA A 436 9.66 22.20 16.27
CA ALA A 436 9.46 23.58 16.74
C ALA A 436 10.76 24.29 17.17
N CYS A 437 11.80 23.55 17.53
CA CYS A 437 13.10 24.07 17.93
C CYS A 437 14.09 24.22 16.77
N ARG A 438 13.73 23.76 15.58
CA ARG A 438 14.59 23.81 14.41
C ARG A 438 14.37 25.09 13.62
N SER A 439 15.38 25.48 12.85
CA SER A 439 15.37 26.71 12.05
C SER A 439 14.26 26.74 11.00
N GLU A 440 13.93 25.57 10.43
CA GLU A 440 12.84 25.38 9.48
C GLU A 440 11.45 25.41 10.14
N GLY A 441 11.38 25.27 11.47
CA GLY A 441 10.13 25.17 12.21
C GLY A 441 9.33 23.91 11.88
N ARG A 442 8.03 23.94 12.17
CA ARG A 442 7.13 22.82 11.88
C ARG A 442 6.62 22.78 10.45
N MET A 443 6.48 23.92 9.79
CA MET A 443 5.87 24.02 8.46
C MET A 443 6.79 23.47 7.37
N VAL A 444 6.76 22.15 7.17
CA VAL A 444 7.56 21.41 6.20
C VAL A 444 6.64 20.46 5.44
N SER A 445 6.53 20.69 4.14
CA SER A 445 5.84 19.78 3.23
C SER A 445 6.78 18.67 2.76
N PHE A 446 6.24 17.46 2.60
CA PHE A 446 6.93 16.31 2.06
C PHE A 446 6.22 15.86 0.79
N GLU A 447 6.99 15.57 -0.25
CA GLU A 447 6.48 15.13 -1.55
C GLU A 447 7.28 13.92 -2.04
N ARG A 448 6.66 13.07 -2.87
CA ARG A 448 7.29 11.88 -3.47
C ARG A 448 7.90 10.94 -2.42
N LEU A 449 7.26 10.85 -1.25
CA LEU A 449 7.78 10.14 -0.09
C LEU A 449 6.91 8.93 0.28
N LEU A 450 7.51 7.75 0.34
CA LEU A 450 6.88 6.55 0.88
C LEU A 450 7.52 6.20 2.21
N LEU A 451 6.70 6.08 3.25
CA LEU A 451 7.15 5.68 4.59
C LEU A 451 6.51 4.36 4.99
N ASN A 452 7.31 3.37 5.32
CA ASN A 452 6.85 2.09 5.85
C ASN A 452 7.55 1.74 7.16
N ALA A 453 6.81 1.66 8.26
CA ALA A 453 7.37 1.25 9.54
C ALA A 453 6.27 0.74 10.46
N PRO A 454 6.58 -0.01 11.51
CA PRO A 454 5.58 -0.32 12.53
C PRO A 454 5.01 0.95 13.18
N ILE A 455 5.84 1.97 13.37
CA ILE A 455 5.44 3.25 13.95
C ILE A 455 5.97 4.41 13.10
N VAL A 456 5.09 5.32 12.71
CA VAL A 456 5.44 6.58 12.04
C VAL A 456 4.93 7.73 12.87
N HIS A 457 5.85 8.59 13.35
CA HIS A 457 5.50 9.79 14.08
C HIS A 457 6.03 11.04 13.40
N SER A 458 5.25 12.13 13.40
CA SER A 458 5.69 13.42 12.91
C SER A 458 5.32 14.59 13.82
N ARG A 459 6.22 15.56 13.92
CA ARG A 459 6.02 16.89 14.53
C ARG A 459 6.06 18.02 13.53
N TYR A 460 6.40 17.74 12.28
CA TYR A 460 6.19 18.69 11.20
C TYR A 460 4.69 18.92 11.00
N GLU A 461 4.34 19.94 10.23
CA GLU A 461 3.02 20.40 9.83
C GLU A 461 3.13 20.78 8.35
N GLY A 462 2.07 20.61 7.55
CA GLY A 462 2.11 20.88 6.12
C GLY A 462 1.56 19.74 5.27
N ASN A 463 1.82 19.82 3.97
CA ASN A 463 1.32 18.83 3.02
C ASN A 463 2.21 17.59 3.03
N PHE A 464 1.60 16.42 3.00
CA PHE A 464 2.27 15.16 2.75
C PHE A 464 1.70 14.57 1.46
N SER A 465 2.46 14.66 0.37
CA SER A 465 2.16 13.99 -0.88
C SER A 465 3.01 12.72 -0.99
N GLY A 466 2.37 11.56 -0.88
CA GLY A 466 3.04 10.27 -0.89
C GLY A 466 2.20 9.17 -0.27
N THR A 467 2.84 8.16 0.33
CA THR A 467 2.14 7.06 1.00
C THR A 467 2.77 6.72 2.34
N ILE A 468 1.95 6.57 3.37
CA ILE A 468 2.39 6.07 4.68
C ILE A 468 1.74 4.71 4.94
N ILE A 469 2.57 3.68 5.12
CA ILE A 469 2.16 2.32 5.43
C ILE A 469 2.64 2.00 6.85
N SER A 470 1.73 1.98 7.82
CA SER A 470 2.13 1.81 9.22
C SER A 470 1.11 1.08 10.07
N GLU A 471 1.57 0.32 11.05
CA GLU A 471 0.65 -0.18 12.08
C GLU A 471 0.13 0.95 12.96
N PHE A 472 0.96 1.96 13.19
CA PHE A 472 0.60 3.12 14.00
C PHE A 472 1.17 4.41 13.43
N ALA A 473 0.30 5.39 13.21
CA ALA A 473 0.70 6.68 12.67
C ALA A 473 0.16 7.82 13.54
N ILE A 474 1.05 8.69 14.03
CA ILE A 474 0.68 9.93 14.72
C ILE A 474 1.41 11.12 14.10
N MET A 475 0.64 12.07 13.58
CA MET A 475 1.17 13.34 13.08
C MET A 475 0.93 14.49 14.06
N SER A 476 1.53 15.66 13.78
CA SER A 476 1.24 16.87 14.56
C SER A 476 -0.24 17.24 14.43
N LEU A 477 -0.78 17.86 15.48
CA LEU A 477 -2.14 18.37 15.45
C LEU A 477 -2.14 19.68 14.65
N GLY A 478 -2.94 19.78 13.57
CA GLY A 478 -2.93 20.95 12.69
C GLY A 478 -3.36 20.62 11.26
N GLN A 479 -2.94 21.44 10.29
CA GLN A 479 -3.23 21.27 8.87
C GLN A 479 -2.29 20.25 8.21
N PHE A 480 -2.50 18.95 8.48
CA PHE A 480 -1.95 17.92 7.63
C PHE A 480 -2.90 17.61 6.49
N ILE A 481 -2.42 17.86 5.28
CA ILE A 481 -3.10 17.45 4.04
C ILE A 481 -2.34 16.24 3.50
N PHE A 482 -2.99 15.08 3.50
CA PHE A 482 -2.47 13.85 2.92
C PHE A 482 -3.01 13.71 1.50
N SER A 483 -2.12 13.67 0.53
CA SER A 483 -2.44 13.32 -0.86
C SER A 483 -1.58 12.15 -1.29
N PHE A 484 -2.08 11.34 -2.21
CA PHE A 484 -1.25 10.35 -2.87
C PHE A 484 -0.38 11.06 -3.91
N ASP A 485 0.89 10.65 -4.00
CA ASP A 485 1.79 11.14 -5.04
C ASP A 485 1.78 10.17 -6.23
N PRO A 486 1.36 10.61 -7.44
CA PRO A 486 1.27 9.75 -8.63
C PRO A 486 2.58 9.07 -9.03
N VAL A 487 3.74 9.52 -8.54
CA VAL A 487 5.02 8.82 -8.74
C VAL A 487 4.91 7.35 -8.33
N PHE A 488 4.17 7.04 -7.26
CA PHE A 488 4.04 5.69 -6.73
C PHE A 488 3.09 4.79 -7.53
N SER A 489 2.37 5.32 -8.53
CA SER A 489 1.67 4.51 -9.53
C SER A 489 2.60 4.02 -10.65
N LYS A 490 3.74 4.70 -10.83
CA LYS A 490 4.68 4.46 -11.94
C LYS A 490 5.97 3.77 -11.49
N THR A 491 6.40 4.04 -10.26
CA THR A 491 7.67 3.53 -9.73
C THR A 491 7.47 2.25 -8.93
N SER A 492 8.53 1.45 -8.87
CA SER A 492 8.55 0.21 -8.11
C SER A 492 8.57 0.48 -6.60
N VAL A 493 7.63 -0.11 -5.86
CA VAL A 493 7.46 0.07 -4.42
C VAL A 493 8.15 -1.04 -3.65
N LEU A 494 9.15 -0.66 -2.84
CA LEU A 494 9.92 -1.53 -1.95
C LEU A 494 10.27 -2.92 -2.53
N PRO A 495 11.02 -2.98 -3.64
CA PRO A 495 11.15 -4.18 -4.43
C PRO A 495 11.68 -5.42 -3.70
N PHE A 496 12.55 -5.25 -2.73
CA PHE A 496 13.08 -6.38 -1.96
C PHE A 496 12.10 -7.02 -0.96
N LEU A 497 10.87 -6.50 -0.83
CA LEU A 497 9.86 -7.03 0.10
C LEU A 497 8.66 -7.62 -0.64
N ASP A 498 8.22 -8.80 -0.21
CA ASP A 498 6.90 -9.33 -0.56
C ASP A 498 5.83 -8.38 -0.01
N SER A 499 4.82 -8.03 -0.81
CA SER A 499 3.72 -7.16 -0.40
C SER A 499 3.06 -7.64 0.90
N LYS A 500 2.97 -8.96 1.12
CA LYS A 500 2.46 -9.59 2.36
C LYS A 500 3.28 -9.25 3.61
N THR A 501 4.47 -8.69 3.46
CA THR A 501 5.30 -8.21 4.56
C THR A 501 4.94 -6.80 5.01
N PHE A 502 4.32 -5.97 4.15
CA PHE A 502 4.05 -4.56 4.47
C PHE A 502 2.64 -4.08 4.10
N LEU A 503 2.11 -4.46 2.95
CA LEU A 503 0.76 -4.10 2.51
C LEU A 503 0.22 -5.15 1.52
N HIS A 504 -0.85 -5.85 1.91
CA HIS A 504 -1.51 -6.83 1.05
C HIS A 504 -3.03 -6.66 1.09
N ILE A 505 -3.68 -6.71 -0.07
CA ILE A 505 -5.11 -6.44 -0.23
C ILE A 505 -5.67 -7.46 -1.24
N GLU A 506 -6.74 -8.18 -0.85
CA GLU A 506 -7.46 -9.12 -1.73
C GLU A 506 -8.92 -8.75 -1.88
#